data_AF-F4N305-F1
#
_entry.id   AF-F4N305-F1
#
_cell.length_a   1.000
_cell.length_b   1.000
_cell.length_c   1.000
_cell.angle_alpha   90.00
_cell.angle_beta   90.00
_cell.angle_gamma   90.00
#
_symmetry.space_group_name_H-M   'P 1'
#
loop_
_entity.id
_entity.type
_entity.pdbx_description
1 polymer ?
#
loop_
_entity_poly.entity_id
_entity_poly.type
_entity_poly.pdbx_seq_one_letter_code
_entity_poly.pdbx_strand_id
1 'polypeptide(L)'
;MVLYLNQAVKKHLRPGIPMTANEMSAAIHEGAVLRVRPKAMTVATIMAGLLPIMWGGGTGSEVMQRIAAPMIGGMVSAPLLSMLVIPAVYMLLHKKDRKQH
;
A
#
# COMPACT_ATOMS: atom_id res chain seq x y z
N MET A 1 3.71 -7.47 3.08
CA MET A 1 4.49 -6.22 2.92
C MET A 1 5.91 -6.40 3.40
N VAL A 2 6.07 -7.03 4.57
CA VAL A 2 7.34 -7.34 5.22
C VAL A 2 8.39 -8.00 4.30
N LEU A 3 8.01 -8.94 3.43
CA LEU A 3 8.98 -9.63 2.54
C LEU A 3 9.70 -8.68 1.56
N TYR A 4 9.03 -7.64 1.06
CA TYR A 4 9.62 -6.69 0.11
C TYR A 4 10.45 -5.62 0.83
N LEU A 5 10.03 -5.25 2.05
CA LEU A 5 10.83 -4.45 2.96
C LEU A 5 12.13 -5.20 3.31
N ASN A 6 12.05 -6.49 3.65
CA ASN A 6 13.22 -7.33 3.91
C ASN A 6 14.12 -7.47 2.69
N GLN A 7 13.56 -7.64 1.49
CA GLN A 7 14.35 -7.68 0.25
C GLN A 7 15.05 -6.34 -0.02
N ALA A 8 14.37 -5.21 0.15
CA ALA A 8 14.94 -3.89 -0.08
C ALA A 8 16.04 -3.54 0.94
N VAL A 9 15.84 -3.89 2.22
CA VAL A 9 16.85 -3.73 3.28
C VAL A 9 18.04 -4.66 3.04
N LYS A 10 17.81 -5.93 2.68
CA LYS A 10 18.88 -6.89 2.38
C LYS A 10 19.70 -6.50 1.15
N LYS A 11 19.09 -5.82 0.16
CA LYS A 11 19.76 -5.26 -1.02
C LYS A 11 20.71 -4.12 -0.66
N HIS A 12 20.41 -3.36 0.39
CA HIS A 12 21.24 -2.23 0.86
C HIS A 12 22.23 -2.62 1.97
N LEU A 13 22.09 -3.81 2.56
CA LEU A 13 23.02 -4.31 3.57
C LEU A 13 24.37 -4.68 2.93
N ARG A 14 25.39 -3.85 3.16
CA ARG A 14 26.79 -4.17 2.81
C ARG A 14 27.45 -4.87 4.00
N PRO A 15 28.11 -6.03 3.81
CA PRO A 15 28.81 -6.70 4.90
C PRO A 15 29.90 -5.77 5.46
N GLY A 16 29.80 -5.44 6.75
CA GLY A 16 30.79 -4.64 7.48
C GLY A 16 30.55 -3.13 7.55
N ILE A 17 29.48 -2.58 6.93
CA ILE A 17 29.16 -1.14 7.01
C ILE A 17 27.78 -0.97 7.68
N PRO A 18 27.68 -0.25 8.81
CA PRO A 18 26.38 0.05 9.42
C PRO A 18 25.56 0.95 8.49
N MET A 19 24.34 0.52 8.18
CA MET A 19 23.44 1.22 7.27
C MET A 19 23.02 2.58 7.86
N THR A 20 23.23 3.65 7.10
CA THR A 20 22.87 5.00 7.55
C THR A 20 21.36 5.21 7.56
N ALA A 21 20.88 6.20 8.32
CA ALA A 21 19.45 6.50 8.42
C ALA A 21 18.82 6.85 7.05
N ASN A 22 19.57 7.49 6.15
CA ASN A 22 19.13 7.79 4.79
C ASN A 22 18.99 6.53 3.93
N GLU A 23 19.92 5.59 4.02
CA GLU A 23 19.85 4.32 3.28
C GLU A 23 18.69 3.44 3.75
N MET A 24 18.39 3.45 5.06
CA MET A 24 17.21 2.80 5.62
C MET A 24 15.91 3.38 5.03
N SER A 25 15.80 4.72 4.99
CA SER A 25 14.63 5.39 4.41
C SER A 25 14.46 5.07 2.91
N ALA A 26 15.57 5.08 2.16
CA ALA A 26 15.57 4.73 0.75
C ALA A 26 15.13 3.27 0.50
N ALA A 27 15.62 2.32 1.30
CA ALA A 27 15.23 0.91 1.22
C ALA A 27 13.74 0.71 1.57
N ILE A 28 13.24 1.40 2.60
CA ILE A 28 11.82 1.37 2.96
C ILE A 28 10.96 1.94 1.83
N HIS A 29 11.37 3.06 1.23
CA HIS A 29 10.67 3.68 0.12
C HIS A 29 10.65 2.76 -1.12
N GLU A 30 11.78 2.16 -1.49
CA GLU A 30 11.86 1.21 -2.62
C GLU A 30 10.94 0.00 -2.40
N GLY A 31 10.98 -0.60 -1.21
CA GLY A 31 10.12 -1.72 -0.83
C GLY A 31 8.63 -1.36 -0.78
N ALA A 32 8.30 -0.12 -0.41
CA ALA A 32 6.93 0.39 -0.42
C ALA A 32 6.43 0.64 -1.85
N VAL A 33 7.22 1.29 -2.71
CA VAL A 33 6.87 1.64 -4.10
C VAL A 33 6.59 0.41 -4.96
N LEU A 34 7.35 -0.67 -4.76
CA LEU A 34 7.12 -1.96 -5.44
C LEU A 34 5.71 -2.52 -5.22
N ARG A 35 5.03 -2.10 -4.15
CA ARG A 35 3.65 -2.51 -3.85
C ARG A 35 2.61 -1.43 -4.13
N VAL A 36 2.98 -0.15 -4.12
CA VAL A 36 2.10 0.96 -4.55
C VAL A 36 1.61 0.69 -5.97
N ARG A 37 2.53 0.36 -6.89
CA ARG A 37 2.21 0.22 -8.33
C ARG A 37 1.16 -0.86 -8.61
N PRO A 38 1.32 -2.12 -8.14
CA PRO A 38 0.29 -3.15 -8.33
C PRO A 38 -1.04 -2.81 -7.64
N LYS A 39 -1.02 -2.27 -6.41
CA LYS A 39 -2.25 -1.91 -5.69
C LYS A 39 -3.03 -0.80 -6.41
N ALA A 40 -2.32 0.25 -6.85
CA ALA A 40 -2.90 1.34 -7.61
C ALA A 40 -3.43 0.87 -8.97
N MET A 41 -2.74 -0.06 -9.64
CA MET A 41 -3.21 -0.66 -10.90
C MET A 41 -4.57 -1.33 -10.72
N THR A 42 -4.73 -2.17 -9.70
CA THR A 42 -6.01 -2.84 -9.41
C THR A 42 -7.13 -1.84 -9.12
N VAL A 43 -6.86 -0.83 -8.29
CA VAL A 43 -7.84 0.22 -7.97
C VAL A 43 -8.25 0.98 -9.23
N ALA A 44 -7.29 1.38 -10.07
CA ALA A 44 -7.56 2.09 -11.30
C ALA A 44 -8.40 1.27 -12.29
N THR A 45 -8.07 -0.02 -12.48
CA THR A 45 -8.85 -0.92 -13.35
C THR A 45 -10.28 -1.07 -12.88
N ILE A 46 -10.51 -1.22 -11.57
CA ILE A 46 -11.85 -1.40 -11.03
C ILE A 46 -12.65 -0.10 -11.10
N MET A 47 -12.02 1.04 -10.78
CA MET A 47 -12.65 2.33 -10.97
C MET A 47 -13.05 2.54 -12.43
N ALA A 48 -12.18 2.20 -13.39
CA ALA A 48 -12.52 2.30 -14.82
C ALA A 48 -13.69 1.40 -15.23
N GLY A 49 -13.81 0.18 -14.67
CA GLY A 49 -14.91 -0.74 -14.96
C GLY A 49 -16.24 -0.37 -14.28
N LEU A 50 -16.20 0.27 -13.12
CA LEU A 50 -17.39 0.67 -12.36
C LEU A 50 -17.85 2.11 -12.65
N LEU A 51 -16.97 2.92 -13.25
CA LEU A 51 -17.25 4.30 -13.66
C LEU A 51 -18.55 4.44 -14.49
N PRO A 52 -18.80 3.59 -15.50
CA PRO A 52 -20.00 3.70 -16.33
C PRO A 52 -21.27 3.33 -15.57
N ILE A 53 -21.17 2.40 -14.61
CA ILE A 53 -22.29 1.98 -13.75
C ILE A 53 -22.69 3.13 -12.81
N MET A 54 -21.72 3.91 -12.34
CA MET A 54 -21.95 5.07 -11.49
C MET A 54 -22.55 6.26 -12.25
N TRP A 55 -22.28 6.40 -13.55
CA TRP A 55 -22.83 7.48 -14.38
C TRP A 55 -24.10 7.12 -15.15
N GLY A 56 -24.38 5.83 -15.35
CA GLY A 56 -25.56 5.38 -16.08
C GLY A 56 -26.87 5.70 -15.36
N GLY A 57 -27.82 6.29 -16.08
CA GLY A 57 -29.21 6.50 -15.62
C GLY A 57 -30.16 5.54 -16.32
N GLY A 58 -31.06 4.90 -15.57
CA GLY A 58 -32.03 3.95 -16.11
C GLY A 58 -32.62 3.03 -15.03
N THR A 59 -33.66 2.28 -15.37
CA THR A 59 -34.34 1.33 -14.49
C THR A 59 -33.34 0.26 -14.00
N GLY A 60 -33.16 0.11 -12.69
CA GLY A 60 -32.21 -0.83 -12.09
C GLY A 60 -30.80 -0.27 -11.84
N SER A 61 -30.45 0.91 -12.37
CA SER A 61 -29.17 1.56 -12.08
C SER A 61 -29.02 1.89 -10.59
N GLU A 62 -30.11 2.34 -9.96
CA GLU A 62 -30.12 2.68 -8.54
C GLU A 62 -29.73 1.49 -7.63
N VAL A 63 -30.14 0.26 -8.02
CA VAL A 63 -29.78 -0.97 -7.30
C VAL A 63 -28.31 -1.30 -7.53
N MET A 64 -27.83 -1.21 -8.77
CA MET A 64 -26.41 -1.47 -9.09
C MET A 64 -25.48 -0.48 -8.39
N GLN A 65 -25.85 0.80 -8.33
CA GLN A 65 -25.06 1.82 -7.63
C GLN A 65 -24.94 1.54 -6.13
N ARG A 66 -26.02 1.08 -5.49
CA ARG A 66 -26.01 0.71 -4.06
C ARG A 66 -25.08 -0.49 -3.76
N ILE A 67 -24.84 -1.36 -4.74
CA ILE A 67 -23.91 -2.48 -4.64
C ILE A 67 -22.48 -2.01 -4.96
N ALA A 68 -22.29 -1.25 -6.04
CA ALA A 68 -20.98 -0.83 -6.52
C ALA A 68 -20.31 0.24 -5.64
N ALA A 69 -21.07 1.17 -5.06
CA ALA A 69 -20.53 2.26 -4.24
C ALA A 69 -19.68 1.78 -3.04
N PRO A 70 -20.17 0.87 -2.16
CA PRO A 70 -19.35 0.34 -1.07
C PRO A 70 -18.18 -0.51 -1.56
N MET A 71 -18.29 -1.18 -2.72
CA MET A 71 -17.18 -1.93 -3.31
C MET A 71 -16.03 -1.00 -3.72
N ILE A 72 -16.33 0.12 -4.40
CA ILE A 72 -15.32 1.14 -4.74
C ILE A 72 -14.67 1.69 -3.47
N GLY A 73 -15.51 2.06 -2.48
CA GLY A 73 -15.03 2.56 -1.19
C GLY A 73 -14.06 1.60 -0.50
N GLY A 74 -14.41 0.32 -0.42
CA GLY A 74 -13.58 -0.72 0.20
C GLY A 74 -12.27 -0.99 -0.54
N MET A 75 -12.31 -1.01 -1.87
CA MET A 75 -11.11 -1.23 -2.70
C MET A 75 -10.12 -0.08 -2.66
N VAL A 76 -10.57 1.16 -2.44
CA VAL A 76 -9.68 2.30 -2.26
C VAL A 76 -9.16 2.34 -0.81
N SER A 77 -10.06 2.20 0.16
CA SER A 77 -9.72 2.37 1.58
C SER A 77 -8.85 1.25 2.14
N ALA A 78 -9.09 -0.02 1.82
CA ALA A 78 -8.33 -1.15 2.38
C ALA A 78 -6.85 -1.16 1.97
N PRO A 79 -6.47 -0.94 0.69
CA PRO A 79 -5.07 -0.85 0.29
C PRO A 79 -4.37 0.38 0.86
N LEU A 80 -5.05 1.53 0.92
CA LEU A 80 -4.52 2.76 1.54
C LEU A 80 -4.23 2.54 3.02
N LEU A 81 -5.19 1.98 3.76
CA LEU A 81 -5.01 1.63 5.17
C LEU A 81 -3.83 0.66 5.33
N SER A 82 -3.77 -0.39 4.52
CA SER A 82 -2.66 -1.35 4.53
C SER A 82 -1.30 -0.69 4.22
N MET A 83 -1.26 0.27 3.30
CA MET A 83 -0.05 0.97 2.91
C MET A 83 0.42 2.01 3.93
N LEU A 84 -0.48 2.59 4.72
CA LEU A 84 -0.14 3.50 5.81
C LEU A 84 0.20 2.74 7.10
N VAL A 85 -0.64 1.78 7.49
CA VAL A 85 -0.55 1.08 8.77
C VAL A 85 0.69 0.19 8.84
N ILE A 86 0.98 -0.60 7.80
CA ILE A 86 2.09 -1.55 7.86
C ILE A 86 3.46 -0.87 8.02
N PRO A 87 3.84 0.16 7.24
CA PRO A 87 5.12 0.84 7.46
C PRO A 87 5.14 1.62 8.78
N ALA A 88 4.02 2.20 9.21
CA ALA A 88 3.94 2.88 10.51
C ALA A 88 4.21 1.92 11.67
N VAL A 89 3.58 0.73 11.66
CA VAL A 89 3.81 -0.33 12.64
C VAL A 89 5.26 -0.85 12.55
N TYR A 90 5.78 -1.06 11.35
CA TYR A 90 7.17 -1.51 11.15
C TYR A 90 8.17 -0.51 11.74
N MET A 91 7.96 0.79 11.51
CA MET A 91 8.81 1.86 12.04
C MET A 91 8.73 1.95 13.57
N LEU A 92 7.54 1.75 14.15
CA LEU A 92 7.33 1.77 15.60
C LEU A 92 8.05 0.60 16.29
N LEU A 93 7.95 -0.60 15.73
CA LEU A 93 8.63 -1.79 16.24
C LEU A 93 10.16 -1.66 16.13
N HIS A 94 10.68 -1.20 14.99
CA HIS A 94 12.13 -0.98 14.81
C HIS A 94 12.69 0.15 15.70
N LYS A 95 11.87 1.16 16.03
CA LYS A 95 12.27 2.20 16.99
C LYS A 95 12.39 1.66 18.42
N LYS A 96 11.62 0.63 18.78
CA LYS A 96 11.63 0.04 20.12
C LYS A 96 12.84 -0.88 20.33
N ASP A 97 13.25 -1.63 19.31
CA ASP A 97 14.49 -2.44 19.36
C ASP A 97 15.76 -1.58 19.56
N ARG A 98 15.82 -0.39 18.96
CA ARG A 98 16.96 0.54 19.14
C ARG A 98 17.03 1.23 20.52
N LYS A 99 16.06 1.02 21.42
CA LYS A 99 16.11 1.54 22.80
C LYS A 99 16.53 0.49 23.83
N GLN A 100 16.73 -0.77 23.43
CA GLN A 100 17.12 -1.87 24.33
C GLN A 100 18.58 -2.34 24.13
N HIS A 101 19.31 -1.73 23.20
CA HIS A 101 20.77 -1.83 23.05
C HIS A 101 21.39 -0.45 23.18
#